data_AF-A0A2E7KPM7-F1
#
_entry.id   AF-A0A2E7KPM7-F1
#
_cell.length_a   1.000
_cell.length_b   1.000
_cell.length_c   1.000
_cell.angle_alpha   90.00
_cell.angle_beta   90.00
_cell.angle_gamma   90.00
#
_symmetry.space_group_name_H-M   'P 1'
#
loop_
_entity.id
_entity.type
_entity.pdbx_description
1 polymer ?
#
loop_
_entity_poly.entity_id
_entity_poly.type
_entity_poly.pdbx_seq_one_letter_code
_entity_poly.pdbx_strand_id
1 'polypeptide(L)'
;MAKHHAWRRCVVCDVQCTPMNFVDVDSERYCLGCWTKKSNPEHPEIEQIVEKVEAEVEVWRCQKHTRDENGLPDGPKSVRSQGNRVHNP
;
A
#
# COMPACT_ATOMS: atom_id res chain seq x y z
N MET A 1 21.23 1.55 4.91
CA MET A 1 19.80 1.84 4.73
C MET A 1 19.25 0.87 3.71
N ALA A 2 18.28 0.03 4.07
CA ALA A 2 17.58 -0.78 3.07
C ALA A 2 16.99 0.18 2.04
N LYS A 3 17.44 0.11 0.79
CA LYS A 3 16.86 0.91 -0.29
C LYS A 3 15.40 0.49 -0.35
N HIS A 4 14.49 1.40 0.00
CA HIS A 4 13.07 1.17 -0.19
C HIS A 4 12.86 1.02 -1.70
N HIS A 5 12.83 -0.21 -2.19
CA HIS A 5 12.44 -0.51 -3.55
C HIS A 5 10.96 -0.25 -3.62
N ALA A 6 10.57 1.02 -3.83
CA ALA A 6 9.21 1.39 -4.16
C ALA A 6 8.71 0.37 -5.19
N TRP A 7 7.59 -0.29 -4.87
CA TRP A 7 7.08 -1.38 -5.69
C TRP A 7 6.98 -0.91 -7.14
N ARG A 8 7.65 -1.59 -8.08
CA ARG A 8 7.72 -1.14 -9.48
C ARG A 8 6.32 -1.18 -10.14
N ARG A 9 6.17 -0.47 -11.26
CA ARG A 9 4.93 -0.48 -12.05
C ARG A 9 4.96 -1.60 -13.08
N CYS A 10 3.78 -2.07 -13.47
CA CYS A 10 3.64 -3.04 -14.55
C CYS A 10 4.07 -2.42 -15.88
N VAL A 11 4.90 -3.12 -16.66
CA VAL A 11 5.35 -2.63 -17.98
C VAL A 11 4.25 -2.55 -19.04
N VAL A 12 3.09 -3.19 -18.82
CA VAL A 12 1.97 -3.23 -19.78
C VAL A 12 0.91 -2.19 -19.46
N CYS A 13 0.43 -2.13 -18.22
CA CYS A 13 -0.68 -1.25 -17.83
C CYS A 13 -0.29 -0.08 -16.90
N ASP A 14 1.00 0.07 -16.57
CA ASP A 14 1.56 1.08 -15.65
C ASP A 14 0.93 1.14 -14.25
N VAL A 15 0.11 0.16 -13.87
CA VAL A 15 -0.42 0.04 -12.52
C VAL A 15 0.70 -0.28 -11.52
N GLN A 16 0.61 0.33 -10.33
CA GLN A 16 1.50 0.03 -9.22
C GLN A 16 1.34 -1.43 -8.80
N CYS A 17 2.39 -2.23 -8.82
CA CYS A 17 2.28 -3.61 -8.35
C CYS A 17 2.16 -3.64 -6.83
N THR A 18 1.03 -4.10 -6.29
CA THR A 18 0.89 -4.37 -4.85
C THR A 18 1.66 -5.63 -4.46
N PRO A 19 2.02 -5.81 -3.18
CA PRO A 19 2.62 -7.05 -2.71
C PRO A 19 1.80 -8.27 -3.15
N MET A 20 2.46 -9.36 -3.54
CA MET A 20 1.83 -10.61 -4.00
C MET A 20 1.07 -10.55 -5.34
N ASN A 21 0.93 -9.38 -5.98
CA ASN A 21 0.18 -9.20 -7.23
C ASN A 21 1.04 -8.89 -8.46
N PHE A 22 2.28 -9.38 -8.47
CA PHE A 22 3.19 -9.22 -9.60
C PHE A 22 4.07 -10.44 -9.82
N VAL A 23 4.63 -10.51 -11.02
CA VAL A 23 5.69 -11.45 -11.39
C VAL A 23 6.78 -10.66 -12.09
N ASP A 24 8.04 -10.93 -11.73
CA ASP A 24 9.19 -10.42 -12.44
C ASP A 24 9.66 -11.48 -13.45
N VAL A 25 9.71 -11.11 -14.74
CA VAL A 25 10.14 -11.98 -15.84
C VAL A 25 11.16 -11.19 -16.67
N ASP A 26 12.33 -11.77 -16.94
CA ASP A 26 13.39 -11.13 -17.73
C ASP A 26 13.78 -9.72 -17.25
N SER A 27 13.79 -9.49 -15.93
CA SER A 27 14.03 -8.18 -15.28
C SER A 27 12.93 -7.13 -15.47
N GLU A 28 11.84 -7.48 -16.15
CA GLU A 28 10.62 -6.66 -16.29
C GLU A 28 9.55 -7.09 -15.29
N ARG A 29 8.77 -6.12 -14.78
CA ARG A 29 7.68 -6.40 -13.85
C ARG A 29 6.34 -6.39 -14.54
N TYR A 30 5.57 -7.45 -14.35
CA TYR A 30 4.20 -7.58 -14.83
C TYR A 30 3.25 -7.70 -13.64
N CYS A 31 2.08 -7.06 -13.69
CA CYS A 31 1.01 -7.43 -12.77
C CYS A 31 0.47 -8.82 -13.15
N LEU A 32 -0.12 -9.52 -12.18
CA LEU A 32 -0.64 -10.87 -12.42
C LEU A 32 -1.64 -10.91 -13.59
N GLY A 33 -2.54 -9.93 -13.70
CA GLY A 33 -3.51 -9.87 -14.79
C GLY A 33 -2.84 -9.80 -16.18
N CYS A 34 -1.87 -8.90 -16.36
CA CYS A 34 -1.16 -8.77 -17.63
C CYS A 34 -0.27 -9.98 -17.93
N TRP A 35 0.35 -10.58 -16.92
CA TRP A 35 1.14 -11.80 -17.11
C TRP A 35 0.25 -12.98 -17.51
N THR A 36 -0.83 -13.24 -16.76
CA THR A 36 -1.78 -14.33 -17.06
C THR A 36 -2.36 -14.18 -18.46
N LYS A 37 -2.75 -12.96 -18.87
CA LYS A 37 -3.24 -12.71 -20.23
C LYS A 37 -2.19 -12.99 -21.31
N LYS A 38 -0.91 -12.75 -21.03
CA LYS A 38 0.21 -13.02 -21.96
C LYS A 38 0.53 -14.51 -22.05
N SER A 39 0.50 -15.23 -20.92
CA SER A 39 0.87 -16.65 -20.85
C SER A 39 -0.28 -17.61 -21.17
N ASN A 40 -1.51 -17.25 -20.80
CA ASN A 40 -2.71 -18.05 -20.98
C ASN A 40 -3.92 -17.13 -21.26
N PRO A 41 -4.13 -16.71 -22.52
CA PRO A 41 -5.18 -15.76 -22.87
C PRO A 41 -6.60 -16.31 -22.69
N GLU A 42 -6.79 -17.63 -22.60
CA GLU A 42 -8.09 -18.28 -22.41
C GLU A 42 -8.35 -18.67 -20.93
N HIS A 43 -7.55 -18.15 -20.00
CA HIS A 43 -7.74 -18.46 -18.59
C HIS A 43 -9.13 -17.95 -18.13
N PRO A 44 -9.99 -18.82 -17.57
CA PRO A 44 -11.40 -18.48 -17.31
C PRO A 44 -11.59 -17.38 -16.26
N GLU A 45 -10.58 -17.16 -15.40
CA GLU A 45 -10.64 -16.18 -14.30
C GLU A 45 -9.81 -14.91 -14.55
N ILE A 46 -9.43 -14.60 -15.80
CA ILE A 46 -8.60 -13.39 -16.09
C ILE A 46 -9.25 -12.12 -15.57
N GLU A 47 -10.55 -11.96 -15.78
CA GLU A 47 -11.29 -10.76 -15.36
C GLU A 47 -11.26 -10.61 -13.83
N GLN A 48 -11.44 -11.71 -13.10
CA GLN A 48 -11.36 -11.71 -11.63
C GLN A 48 -9.96 -11.36 -11.12
N ILE A 49 -8.91 -11.85 -11.80
CA ILE A 49 -7.53 -11.52 -11.45
C ILE A 49 -7.27 -10.01 -11.67
N VAL A 50 -7.77 -9.44 -12.78
CA VAL A 50 -7.62 -8.01 -13.07
C VAL A 50 -8.34 -7.17 -12.03
N GLU A 51 -9.60 -7.50 -11.72
CA GLU A 51 -10.40 -6.79 -10.71
C GLU A 51 -9.75 -6.84 -9.33
N LYS A 52 -9.21 -8.00 -8.93
CA LYS A 52 -8.47 -8.14 -7.66
C LYS A 52 -7.24 -7.24 -7.62
N VAL A 53 -6.46 -7.17 -8.70
CA VAL A 53 -5.28 -6.31 -8.77
C VAL A 53 -5.68 -4.85 -8.63
N GLU A 54 -6.74 -4.41 -9.30
CA GLU A 54 -7.24 -3.03 -9.23
C GLU A 54 -7.74 -2.67 -7.83
N ALA A 55 -8.54 -3.55 -7.21
CA ALA A 55 -9.06 -3.36 -5.86
C ALA A 55 -7.94 -3.26 -4.81
N GLU A 56 -6.93 -4.13 -4.89
CA GLU A 56 -5.79 -4.06 -3.98
C GLU A 56 -4.97 -2.78 -4.15
N VAL A 57 -4.83 -2.29 -5.39
CA VAL A 57 -4.13 -1.03 -5.66
C VAL A 57 -4.86 0.15 -5.02
N GLU A 58 -6.20 0.15 -5.07
CA GLU A 58 -7.02 1.16 -4.41
C GLU A 58 -6.88 1.12 -2.88
N VAL A 59 -6.97 -0.06 -2.27
CA VAL A 59 -6.82 -0.24 -0.82
C VAL A 59 -5.40 0.11 -0.36
N TRP A 60 -4.38 -0.29 -1.11
CA TRP A 60 -2.98 -0.02 -0.77
C TRP A 60 -2.65 1.47 -0.81
N ARG A 61 -3.29 2.25 -1.70
CA ARG A 61 -3.20 3.72 -1.68
C ARG A 61 -3.71 4.29 -0.36
N CYS A 62 -4.69 3.66 0.27
CA CYS A 62 -5.32 4.11 1.51
C CYS A 62 -4.62 3.61 2.79
N GLN A 63 -4.01 2.42 2.78
CA GLN A 63 -3.28 1.87 3.95
C GLN A 63 -2.10 2.74 4.40
N LYS A 64 -1.46 3.47 3.47
CA LYS A 64 -0.40 4.43 3.82
C LYS A 64 -0.91 5.70 4.51
N HIS A 65 -2.22 5.97 4.51
CA HIS A 65 -2.80 7.27 4.84
C HIS A 65 -3.71 7.30 6.07
N THR A 66 -3.85 6.21 6.83
CA THR A 66 -4.54 6.28 8.13
C THR A 66 -3.65 7.01 9.13
N ARG A 67 -3.93 8.31 9.32
CA ARG A 67 -3.24 9.18 10.29
C ARG A 67 -3.32 8.66 11.73
N ASP A 68 -4.25 7.75 12.01
CA ASP A 68 -4.47 7.12 13.31
C ASP A 68 -3.46 6.01 13.63
N GLU A 69 -2.83 5.36 12.64
CA GLU A 69 -1.86 4.27 12.90
C GLU A 69 -0.47 4.78 13.32
N ASN A 70 -0.16 6.04 13.03
CA ASN A 70 1.04 6.73 13.48
C ASN A 70 0.68 7.94 14.33
N GLY A 71 -0.21 7.78 15.31
CA GLY A 71 -0.27 8.71 16.42
C GLY A 71 1.16 8.89 16.93
N LEU A 72 1.71 10.10 16.80
CA LEU A 72 3.01 10.43 17.38
C LEU A 72 2.98 9.91 18.83
N PRO A 73 3.98 9.13 19.26
CA PRO A 73 3.97 8.62 20.62
C PRO A 73 3.75 9.80 21.56
N ASP A 74 2.89 9.62 22.56
CA ASP A 74 2.66 10.64 23.56
C ASP A 74 4.02 11.15 24.03
N GLY A 75 4.31 12.42 23.71
CA GLY A 75 5.55 13.06 24.13
C GLY A 75 5.68 12.94 25.65
N PRO A 76 6.91 13.05 26.19
CA PRO A 76 7.12 12.92 27.63
C PRO A 76 6.11 13.80 28.38
N LYS A 77 5.31 13.18 29.26
CA LYS A 77 4.32 13.88 30.08
C LYS A 77 5.01 15.07 30.73
N SER A 78 4.50 16.28 30.50
CA SER A 78 5.08 17.47 31.11
C SER A 78 5.12 17.27 32.63
N VAL A 79 6.30 17.41 33.22
CA VAL A 79 6.54 17.22 34.68
C VAL A 79 5.66 18.16 35.53
N ARG A 80 5.05 19.16 34.91
CA ARG A 80 4.02 20.00 35.50
C ARG A 80 2.64 19.39 35.31
N SER A 81 2.30 18.40 36.14
CA SER A 81 0.94 18.39 36.70
C SER A 81 0.84 19.62 37.62
N GLN A 82 0.72 20.82 37.03
CA GLN A 82 0.41 21.99 37.82
C GLN A 82 -1.00 21.78 38.36
N GLY A 83 -1.03 21.39 39.63
CA GLY A 83 -2.24 21.16 40.40
C GLY A 83 -3.15 22.37 40.37
N ASN A 84 -4.43 22.08 40.58
CA ASN A 84 -5.49 23.01 40.92
C ASN A 84 -5.37 24.38 40.22
N ARG A 85 -6.01 24.50 39.06
CA ARG A 85 -6.63 25.79 38.70
C ARG A 85 -7.75 26.04 39.70
N VAL A 86 -7.39 26.52 40.88
CA VAL A 86 -8.31 27.23 41.75
C VAL A 86 -8.79 28.44 40.95
N HIS A 87 -10.11 28.61 40.93
CA HIS A 87 -10.87 29.72 40.37
C HIS A 87 -10.08 31.03 40.33
N ASN A 88 -10.08 31.67 39.16
CA ASN A 88 -9.86 33.11 39.08
C ASN A 88 -11.14 33.73 38.47
N PRO A 89 -11.62 34.87 39.00
CA PRO A 89 -13.00 35.35 38.89
C PRO A 89 -13.42 35.79 37.49
#